data_AF-A0A7S1ZKZ9-F1
#
_entry.id   AF-A0A7S1ZKZ9-F1
#
_cell.length_a   1.000
_cell.length_b   1.000
_cell.length_c   1.000
_cell.angle_alpha   90.00
_cell.angle_beta   90.00
_cell.angle_gamma   90.00
#
_symmetry.space_group_name_H-M   'P 1'
#
loop_
_entity.id
_entity.type
_entity.pdbx_description
1 polymer ?
#
loop_
_entity_poly.entity_id
_entity_poly.type
_entity_poly.pdbx_seq_one_letter_code
_entity_poly.pdbx_strand_id
1 'polypeptide(L)'
;LATDRLKAMASSLGLSITEDPMTATHVIASDGKKNHLRRTPKLMISLCRTSNILYLDWLLKSIKEKKLQSCSHHLVVNDQVAERQYSFNMKQSLQEGRERRKEGGLLAGWRVYFCEGVAGNKAPKEDDLDLIIRAAGGNVITSSNLPLPEDEDNSSVFVITSDPADPKQTSDMESSKLAEDGSGFHTTTWLFQCIMHQRLIGI
;
A
#
# COMPACT_ATOMS: atom_id res chain seq x y z
N LEU A 1 7.02 -14.53 8.41
CA LEU A 1 8.40 -14.99 8.19
C LEU A 1 8.37 -16.14 7.19
N ALA A 2 9.17 -16.07 6.11
CA ALA A 2 9.29 -17.19 5.17
C ALA A 2 9.99 -18.37 5.86
N THR A 3 9.48 -19.59 5.65
CA THR A 3 10.09 -20.80 6.21
C THR A 3 11.47 -21.03 5.60
N ASP A 4 12.37 -21.70 6.32
CA ASP A 4 13.72 -22.01 5.80
C ASP A 4 13.68 -22.78 4.49
N ARG A 5 12.63 -23.58 4.30
CA ARG A 5 12.32 -24.24 3.04
C ARG A 5 12.12 -23.23 1.90
N LEU A 6 11.32 -22.18 2.10
CA LEU A 6 11.09 -21.15 1.08
C LEU A 6 12.37 -20.36 0.77
N LYS A 7 13.23 -20.15 1.78
CA LYS A 7 14.54 -19.52 1.59
C LYS A 7 15.45 -20.37 0.71
N ALA A 8 15.61 -21.65 1.03
CA ALA A 8 16.40 -22.58 0.23
C ALA A 8 15.87 -22.70 -1.21
N MET A 9 14.54 -22.73 -1.35
CA MET A 9 13.84 -22.72 -2.62
C MET A 9 14.21 -21.49 -3.49
N ALA A 10 14.09 -20.29 -2.93
CA ALA A 10 14.45 -19.04 -3.60
C ALA A 10 15.94 -19.03 -4.00
N SER A 11 16.83 -19.39 -3.07
CA SER A 11 18.28 -19.41 -3.33
C SER A 11 18.67 -20.37 -4.45
N SER A 12 18.00 -21.53 -4.57
CA SER A 12 18.27 -22.49 -5.65
C SER A 12 17.96 -21.97 -7.06
N LEU A 13 17.13 -20.92 -7.14
CA LEU A 13 16.78 -20.21 -8.37
C LEU A 13 17.54 -18.90 -8.55
N GLY A 14 18.55 -18.62 -7.70
CA GLY A 14 19.28 -17.35 -7.73
C GLY A 14 18.47 -16.15 -7.25
N LEU A 15 17.38 -16.37 -6.49
CA LEU A 15 16.57 -15.31 -5.91
C LEU A 15 17.06 -14.94 -4.51
N SER A 16 17.03 -13.65 -4.19
CA SER A 16 17.24 -13.12 -2.83
C SER A 16 15.90 -12.80 -2.18
N ILE A 17 15.73 -13.17 -0.91
CA ILE A 17 14.58 -12.73 -0.11
C ILE A 17 14.96 -11.45 0.64
N THR A 18 14.10 -10.45 0.56
CA THR A 18 14.24 -9.18 1.29
C THR A 18 13.17 -9.06 2.36
N GLU A 19 13.52 -8.46 3.50
CA GLU A 19 12.54 -8.05 4.51
C GLU A 19 11.98 -6.65 4.26
N ASP A 20 12.68 -5.86 3.46
CA ASP A 20 12.26 -4.53 3.03
C ASP A 20 11.30 -4.65 1.82
N PRO A 21 10.00 -4.32 1.98
CA PRO A 21 9.03 -4.40 0.90
C PRO A 21 9.25 -3.36 -0.20
N MET A 22 10.02 -2.29 0.04
CA MET A 22 10.29 -1.24 -0.97
C MET A 22 11.16 -1.73 -2.12
N THR A 23 12.03 -2.71 -1.84
CA THR A 23 12.98 -3.31 -2.79
C THR A 23 12.44 -4.61 -3.42
N ALA A 24 11.27 -5.09 -2.99
CA ALA A 24 10.71 -6.33 -3.48
C ALA A 24 10.28 -6.23 -4.96
N THR A 25 10.80 -7.13 -5.79
CA THR A 25 10.42 -7.22 -7.22
C THR A 25 9.28 -8.20 -7.47
N HIS A 26 9.15 -9.21 -6.59
CA HIS A 26 8.15 -10.27 -6.63
C HIS A 26 7.66 -10.53 -5.21
N VAL A 27 6.36 -10.77 -5.04
CA VAL A 27 5.76 -10.97 -3.73
C VAL A 27 4.89 -12.21 -3.76
N ILE A 28 5.21 -13.18 -2.91
CA ILE A 28 4.35 -14.33 -2.68
C ILE A 28 3.32 -13.96 -1.63
N ALA A 29 2.08 -13.71 -2.06
CA ALA A 29 1.05 -13.13 -1.19
C ALA A 29 -0.03 -14.15 -0.75
N SER A 30 -0.15 -15.27 -1.45
CA SER A 30 -1.16 -16.30 -1.15
C SER A 30 -0.67 -17.70 -1.56
N ASP A 31 -1.21 -18.74 -0.93
CA ASP A 31 -1.03 -20.13 -1.35
C ASP A 31 -2.13 -20.63 -2.31
N GLY A 32 -3.10 -19.78 -2.64
CA GLY A 32 -4.22 -20.09 -3.53
C GLY A 32 -5.23 -21.09 -2.95
N LYS A 33 -5.13 -21.44 -1.67
CA LYS A 33 -5.98 -22.46 -1.03
C LYS A 33 -6.69 -21.94 0.21
N LYS A 34 -5.92 -21.64 1.25
CA LYS A 34 -6.45 -21.29 2.58
C LYS A 34 -6.09 -19.88 3.00
N ASN A 35 -5.00 -19.34 2.46
CA ASN A 35 -4.48 -18.05 2.82
C ASN A 35 -4.92 -17.00 1.79
N HIS A 36 -6.05 -16.36 2.06
CA HIS A 36 -6.53 -15.21 1.29
C HIS A 36 -5.69 -13.96 1.56
N LEU A 37 -5.68 -13.04 0.59
CA LEU A 37 -5.01 -11.75 0.74
C LEU A 37 -5.52 -11.00 1.97
N ARG A 38 -4.60 -10.35 2.69
CA ARG A 38 -4.88 -9.49 3.83
C ARG A 38 -4.27 -8.11 3.59
N ARG A 39 -4.95 -7.05 4.05
CA ARG A 39 -4.44 -5.67 4.05
C ARG A 39 -3.30 -5.50 5.06
N THR A 40 -2.15 -6.08 4.76
CA THR A 40 -0.92 -5.90 5.54
C THR A 40 -0.10 -4.75 4.97
N PRO A 41 0.72 -4.06 5.79
CA PRO A 41 1.64 -3.02 5.30
C PRO A 41 2.52 -3.52 4.15
N LYS A 42 3.09 -4.73 4.28
CA LYS A 42 3.92 -5.33 3.22
C LYS A 42 3.16 -5.48 1.90
N LEU A 43 1.89 -5.93 1.92
CA LEU A 43 1.09 -6.02 0.69
C LEU A 43 0.79 -4.64 0.11
N MET A 44 0.37 -3.69 0.94
CA MET A 44 0.01 -2.33 0.52
C MET A 44 1.21 -1.61 -0.13
N ILE A 45 2.39 -1.69 0.48
CA ILE A 45 3.64 -1.18 -0.09
C ILE A 45 3.93 -1.88 -1.43
N SER A 46 3.84 -3.21 -1.44
CA SER A 46 4.17 -4.00 -2.64
C SER A 46 3.28 -3.71 -3.84
N LEU A 47 1.98 -3.48 -3.61
CA LEU A 47 1.03 -3.11 -4.67
C LEU A 47 1.45 -1.82 -5.40
N CYS A 48 2.04 -0.88 -4.66
CA CYS A 48 2.57 0.36 -5.22
C CYS A 48 3.88 0.12 -5.99
N ARG A 49 4.70 -0.86 -5.62
CA ARG A 49 6.06 -1.06 -6.18
C ARG A 49 6.16 -2.05 -7.33
N THR A 50 5.34 -3.10 -7.35
CA THR A 50 5.43 -4.15 -8.36
C THR A 50 4.06 -4.67 -8.77
N SER A 51 3.93 -5.13 -10.02
CA SER A 51 2.76 -5.89 -10.46
C SER A 51 2.87 -7.39 -10.18
N ASN A 52 4.03 -7.87 -9.73
CA ASN A 52 4.30 -9.30 -9.53
C ASN A 52 3.86 -9.75 -8.14
N ILE A 53 2.56 -9.64 -7.88
CA ILE A 53 1.92 -10.18 -6.69
C ILE A 53 1.42 -11.58 -7.04
N LEU A 54 2.04 -12.62 -6.49
CA LEU A 54 2.00 -13.99 -7.00
C LEU A 54 1.49 -14.99 -5.97
N TYR A 55 0.89 -16.06 -6.47
CA TYR A 55 0.67 -17.27 -5.70
C TYR A 55 1.98 -18.02 -5.46
N LEU A 56 2.05 -18.79 -4.38
CA LEU A 56 3.19 -19.65 -4.04
C LEU A 56 3.50 -20.69 -5.14
N ASP A 57 2.51 -21.04 -5.95
CA ASP A 57 2.67 -22.00 -7.04
C ASP A 57 3.69 -21.55 -8.10
N TRP A 58 3.91 -20.24 -8.27
CA TRP A 58 4.96 -19.71 -9.14
C TRP A 58 6.35 -20.20 -8.73
N LEU A 59 6.67 -20.08 -7.44
CA LEU A 59 7.96 -20.51 -6.91
C LEU A 59 8.08 -22.04 -6.97
N LEU A 60 6.99 -22.76 -6.65
CA LEU A 60 6.97 -24.22 -6.71
C LEU A 60 7.20 -24.75 -8.14
N LYS A 61 6.51 -24.19 -9.14
CA LYS A 61 6.71 -24.57 -10.54
C LYS A 61 8.10 -24.18 -11.04
N SER A 62 8.57 -22.99 -10.68
CA SER A 62 9.91 -22.53 -11.07
C SER A 62 11.01 -23.48 -10.60
N ILE A 63 10.88 -24.04 -9.40
CA ILE A 63 11.84 -25.01 -8.85
C ILE A 63 11.74 -26.35 -9.53
N LYS A 64 10.51 -26.84 -9.74
CA LYS A 64 10.28 -28.11 -10.44
C LYS A 64 10.93 -28.10 -11.83
N GLU A 65 10.84 -26.98 -12.53
CA GLU A 65 11.38 -26.79 -13.87
C GLU A 65 12.82 -26.26 -13.90
N LYS A 66 13.41 -25.99 -12.72
CA LYS A 66 14.74 -25.38 -12.54
C LYS A 66 14.92 -24.09 -13.35
N LYS A 67 13.84 -23.32 -13.52
CA LYS A 67 13.79 -22.09 -14.31
C LYS A 67 12.67 -21.20 -13.82
N LEU A 68 12.93 -19.90 -13.71
CA LEU A 68 11.91 -18.91 -13.38
C LEU A 68 10.77 -18.92 -14.41
N GLN A 69 9.56 -19.13 -13.92
CA GLN A 69 8.34 -19.09 -14.72
C GLN A 69 7.95 -17.65 -15.04
N SER A 70 7.21 -17.46 -16.13
CA SER A 70 6.51 -16.19 -16.38
C SER A 70 5.54 -15.89 -15.23
N CYS A 71 5.50 -14.63 -14.78
CA CYS A 71 4.60 -14.20 -13.70
C CYS A 71 3.13 -14.14 -14.13
N SER A 72 2.84 -13.94 -15.42
CA SER A 72 1.49 -13.61 -15.92
C SER A 72 0.40 -14.60 -15.51
N HIS A 73 0.72 -15.90 -15.50
CA HIS A 73 -0.22 -16.98 -15.17
C HIS A 73 -0.28 -17.31 -13.69
N HIS A 74 0.46 -16.57 -12.87
CA HIS A 74 0.66 -16.83 -11.47
C HIS A 74 0.30 -15.65 -10.57
N LEU A 75 -0.17 -14.56 -11.17
CA LEU A 75 -0.66 -13.41 -10.44
C LEU A 75 -1.79 -13.83 -9.51
N VAL A 76 -1.80 -13.30 -8.29
CA VAL A 76 -2.94 -13.42 -7.39
C VAL A 76 -4.06 -12.58 -7.99
N VAL A 77 -4.99 -13.22 -8.69
CA VAL A 77 -6.18 -12.60 -9.27
C VAL A 77 -7.39 -13.47 -8.95
N ASN A 78 -8.56 -12.86 -8.75
CA ASN A 78 -9.79 -13.56 -8.40
C ASN A 78 -9.76 -14.24 -7.01
N ASP A 79 -9.03 -13.67 -6.05
CA ASP A 79 -9.21 -14.04 -4.64
C ASP A 79 -10.55 -13.49 -4.15
N GLN A 80 -11.64 -14.18 -4.48
CA GLN A 80 -13.01 -13.69 -4.28
C GLN A 80 -13.33 -13.34 -2.83
N VAL A 81 -12.68 -14.00 -1.86
CA VAL A 81 -12.89 -13.70 -0.44
C VAL A 81 -12.31 -12.34 -0.10
N ALA A 82 -11.05 -12.09 -0.46
CA ALA A 82 -10.40 -10.81 -0.22
C ALA A 82 -11.01 -9.69 -1.07
N GLU A 83 -11.29 -9.94 -2.35
CA GLU A 83 -11.90 -8.97 -3.27
C GLU A 83 -13.26 -8.50 -2.77
N ARG A 84 -14.11 -9.41 -2.25
CA ARG A 84 -15.36 -9.02 -1.59
C ARG A 84 -15.13 -8.27 -0.28
N GLN A 85 -14.25 -8.79 0.58
CA GLN A 85 -14.00 -8.21 1.90
C GLN A 85 -13.50 -6.77 1.82
N TYR A 86 -12.64 -6.45 0.84
CA TYR A 86 -12.06 -5.13 0.68
C TYR A 86 -12.64 -4.34 -0.50
N SER A 87 -13.66 -4.89 -1.16
CA SER A 87 -14.41 -4.26 -2.27
C SER A 87 -13.54 -3.79 -3.43
N PHE A 88 -12.49 -4.56 -3.76
CA PHE A 88 -11.53 -4.25 -4.82
C PHE A 88 -11.47 -5.35 -5.87
N ASN A 89 -10.90 -5.04 -7.04
CA ASN A 89 -10.58 -6.03 -8.05
C ASN A 89 -9.07 -6.07 -8.26
N MET A 90 -8.44 -7.22 -7.98
CA MET A 90 -6.98 -7.31 -7.99
C MET A 90 -6.41 -7.15 -9.40
N LYS A 91 -7.09 -7.69 -10.42
CA LYS A 91 -6.67 -7.54 -11.82
C LYS A 91 -6.63 -6.07 -12.24
N GLN A 92 -7.67 -5.31 -11.91
CA GLN A 92 -7.73 -3.86 -12.15
C GLN A 92 -6.64 -3.13 -11.36
N SER A 93 -6.50 -3.45 -10.07
CA SER A 93 -5.52 -2.79 -9.19
C SER A 93 -4.08 -2.95 -9.70
N LEU A 94 -3.72 -4.14 -10.21
CA LEU A 94 -2.42 -4.37 -10.83
C LEU A 94 -2.24 -3.60 -12.15
N GLN A 95 -3.33 -3.38 -12.91
CA GLN A 95 -3.30 -2.58 -14.13
C GLN A 95 -3.13 -1.10 -13.82
N GLU A 96 -3.98 -0.54 -12.97
CA GLU A 96 -3.90 0.85 -12.52
C GLU A 96 -2.54 1.16 -11.90
N GLY A 97 -2.06 0.29 -11.00
CA GLY A 97 -0.75 0.44 -10.38
C GLY A 97 0.41 0.46 -11.37
N ARG A 98 0.32 -0.26 -12.52
CA ARG A 98 1.35 -0.19 -13.57
C ARG A 98 1.39 1.18 -14.22
N GLU A 99 0.26 1.80 -14.46
CA GLU A 99 0.19 3.14 -15.05
C GLU A 99 0.64 4.19 -14.02
N ARG A 100 0.12 4.14 -12.79
CA ARG A 100 0.50 5.05 -11.70
C ARG A 100 2.00 5.07 -11.42
N ARG A 101 2.67 3.91 -11.45
CA ARG A 101 4.13 3.86 -11.26
C ARG A 101 4.91 4.66 -12.32
N LYS A 102 4.40 4.77 -13.54
CA LYS A 102 5.04 5.60 -14.59
C LYS A 102 4.88 7.09 -14.31
N GLU A 103 3.83 7.46 -13.58
CA GLU A 103 3.49 8.83 -13.17
C GLU A 103 4.13 9.22 -11.82
N GLY A 104 4.97 8.37 -11.25
CA GLY A 104 5.62 8.59 -9.94
C GLY A 104 4.90 7.91 -8.76
N GLY A 105 3.72 7.35 -8.98
CA GLY A 105 2.93 6.63 -7.98
C GLY A 105 1.51 7.16 -7.84
N LEU A 106 0.66 6.44 -7.08
CA LEU A 106 -0.73 6.84 -6.82
C LEU A 106 -0.85 8.23 -6.16
N LEU A 107 0.06 8.52 -5.24
CA LEU A 107 0.11 9.74 -4.43
C LEU A 107 1.21 10.69 -4.94
N ALA A 108 1.65 10.56 -6.20
CA ALA A 108 2.62 11.48 -6.77
C ALA A 108 2.09 12.92 -6.72
N GLY A 109 2.88 13.83 -6.16
CA GLY A 109 2.50 15.22 -5.93
C GLY A 109 1.62 15.47 -4.70
N TRP A 110 1.19 14.42 -4.00
CA TRP A 110 0.37 14.53 -2.80
C TRP A 110 1.20 14.48 -1.53
N ARG A 111 0.74 15.25 -0.54
CA ARG A 111 1.24 15.22 0.83
C ARG A 111 0.15 14.67 1.75
N VAL A 112 0.55 13.88 2.74
CA VAL A 112 -0.39 13.20 3.65
C VAL A 112 -0.02 13.52 5.07
N TYR A 113 -0.96 14.09 5.81
CA TYR A 113 -0.85 14.31 7.24
C TYR A 113 -1.74 13.30 7.97
N PHE A 114 -1.19 12.61 8.97
CA PHE A 114 -1.97 11.71 9.83
C PHE A 114 -2.25 12.43 11.15
N CYS A 115 -3.51 12.55 11.54
CA CYS A 115 -3.88 13.14 12.82
C CYS A 115 -3.31 12.33 14.00
N GLU A 116 -3.13 12.99 15.14
CA GLU A 116 -2.67 12.33 16.37
C GLU A 116 -3.59 11.15 16.74
N GLY A 117 -2.98 10.04 17.19
CA GLY A 117 -3.70 8.85 17.62
C GLY A 117 -4.21 7.93 16.50
N VAL A 118 -3.93 8.25 15.23
CA VAL A 118 -4.23 7.34 14.10
C VAL A 118 -3.30 6.12 14.10
N ALA A 119 -2.00 6.36 14.16
CA ALA A 119 -0.98 5.32 14.06
C ALA A 119 -1.02 4.35 15.27
N GLY A 120 -0.80 3.06 15.02
CA GLY A 120 -0.65 2.05 16.08
C GLY A 120 -1.93 1.61 16.80
N ASN A 121 -3.08 2.18 16.45
CA ASN A 121 -4.40 1.74 16.93
C ASN A 121 -5.00 0.69 15.97
N LYS A 122 -6.07 1.05 15.24
CA LYS A 122 -6.65 0.22 14.17
C LYS A 122 -5.89 0.32 12.84
N ALA A 123 -4.90 1.21 12.78
CA ALA A 123 -4.00 1.39 11.65
C ALA A 123 -2.59 0.84 11.97
N PRO A 124 -1.73 0.62 10.95
CA PRO A 124 -0.32 0.31 11.15
C PRO A 124 0.40 1.37 12.00
N LYS A 125 1.61 1.03 12.42
CA LYS A 125 2.50 1.98 13.11
C LYS A 125 2.92 3.10 12.16
N GLU A 126 3.43 4.19 12.72
CA GLU A 126 3.83 5.38 11.97
C GLU A 126 4.84 5.06 10.86
N ASP A 127 5.89 4.30 11.16
CA ASP A 127 6.89 3.87 10.16
C ASP A 127 6.26 3.08 9.00
N ASP A 128 5.29 2.21 9.28
CA ASP A 128 4.60 1.44 8.26
C ASP A 128 3.72 2.35 7.39
N LEU A 129 3.05 3.34 8.00
CA LEU A 129 2.24 4.33 7.28
C LEU A 129 3.11 5.20 6.38
N ASP A 130 4.23 5.70 6.88
CA ASP A 130 5.20 6.47 6.09
C ASP A 130 5.71 5.65 4.89
N LEU A 131 6.08 4.39 5.11
CA LEU A 131 6.49 3.50 4.02
C LEU A 131 5.37 3.28 3.00
N ILE A 132 4.10 3.13 3.42
CA ILE A 132 2.97 2.99 2.48
C ILE A 132 2.84 4.26 1.62
N ILE A 133 2.89 5.45 2.22
CA ILE A 133 2.76 6.73 1.51
C ILE A 133 3.91 6.92 0.52
N ARG A 134 5.15 6.69 0.96
CA ARG A 134 6.34 6.79 0.10
C ARG A 134 6.34 5.76 -1.01
N ALA A 135 5.91 4.53 -0.73
CA ALA A 135 5.76 3.50 -1.75
C ALA A 135 4.79 3.93 -2.85
N ALA A 136 3.73 4.63 -2.46
CA ALA A 136 2.72 5.19 -3.35
C ALA A 136 3.16 6.50 -4.03
N GLY A 137 4.36 7.02 -3.76
CA GLY A 137 4.89 8.23 -4.40
C GLY A 137 4.54 9.55 -3.71
N GLY A 138 3.90 9.50 -2.55
CA GLY A 138 3.56 10.69 -1.76
C GLY A 138 4.59 10.99 -0.68
N ASN A 139 4.37 12.10 0.04
CA ASN A 139 5.18 12.50 1.19
C ASN A 139 4.33 12.62 2.45
N VAL A 140 4.89 12.25 3.60
CA VAL A 140 4.23 12.46 4.90
C VAL A 140 4.61 13.82 5.46
N ILE A 141 3.62 14.55 5.94
CA ILE A 141 3.78 15.76 6.75
C ILE A 141 3.63 15.35 8.21
N THR A 142 4.55 15.78 9.06
CA THR A 142 4.46 15.62 10.51
C THR A 142 4.13 16.94 11.18
N SER A 143 3.71 16.95 12.44
CA SER A 143 3.45 18.19 13.18
C SER A 143 4.67 19.12 13.25
N SER A 144 5.89 18.58 13.13
CA SER A 144 7.11 19.39 13.09
C SER A 144 7.29 20.19 11.79
N ASN A 145 6.54 19.85 10.74
CA ASN A 145 6.50 20.57 9.48
C ASN A 145 5.42 21.65 9.44
N LEU A 146 4.64 21.82 10.52
CA LEU A 146 3.52 22.75 10.58
C LEU A 146 3.90 24.07 11.30
N PRO A 147 3.30 25.20 10.90
CA PRO A 147 2.41 25.36 9.73
C PRO A 147 3.18 25.23 8.41
N LEU A 148 2.52 24.73 7.37
CA LEU A 148 3.10 24.73 6.02
C LEU A 148 3.29 26.19 5.54
N PRO A 149 4.32 26.47 4.71
CA PRO A 149 4.53 27.79 4.15
C PRO A 149 3.31 28.29 3.35
N GLU A 150 2.97 29.58 3.47
CA GLU A 150 1.81 30.18 2.79
C GLU A 150 1.99 30.31 1.26
N ASP A 151 3.24 30.25 0.79
CA ASP A 151 3.61 30.29 -0.63
C ASP A 151 3.57 28.93 -1.33
N GLU A 152 3.35 27.84 -0.57
CA GLU A 152 3.17 26.51 -1.14
C GLU A 152 1.70 26.21 -1.48
N ASP A 153 1.48 25.56 -2.61
CA ASP A 153 0.16 25.05 -2.98
C ASP A 153 -0.24 23.87 -2.06
N ASN A 154 -1.09 24.17 -1.09
CA ASN A 154 -1.59 23.22 -0.10
C ASN A 154 -2.83 22.43 -0.58
N SER A 155 -3.34 22.69 -1.79
CA SER A 155 -4.50 21.97 -2.35
C SER A 155 -4.27 20.45 -2.44
N SER A 156 -3.00 20.05 -2.56
CA SER A 156 -2.56 18.65 -2.68
C SER A 156 -2.21 18.00 -1.33
N VAL A 157 -2.97 18.30 -0.28
CA VAL A 157 -2.81 17.71 1.07
C VAL A 157 -4.02 16.86 1.45
N PHE A 158 -3.78 15.63 1.91
CA PHE A 158 -4.77 14.78 2.57
C PHE A 158 -4.57 14.78 4.08
N VAL A 159 -5.65 15.02 4.83
CA VAL A 159 -5.67 14.88 6.29
C VAL A 159 -6.35 13.57 6.67
N ILE A 160 -5.61 12.63 7.25
CA ILE A 160 -6.07 11.28 7.55
C ILE A 160 -6.45 11.15 9.02
N THR A 161 -7.70 10.78 9.28
CA THR A 161 -8.26 10.52 10.62
C THR A 161 -8.43 9.02 10.88
N SER A 162 -8.77 8.69 12.13
CA SER A 162 -9.25 7.37 12.51
C SER A 162 -10.52 6.97 11.73
N ASP A 163 -10.86 5.68 11.77
CA ASP A 163 -12.15 5.18 11.27
C ASP A 163 -12.94 4.48 12.40
N PRO A 164 -14.08 5.05 12.87
CA PRO A 164 -14.63 6.34 12.46
C PRO A 164 -13.75 7.52 12.88
N ALA A 165 -13.94 8.69 12.24
CA ALA A 165 -13.20 9.90 12.57
C ALA A 165 -13.43 10.30 14.03
N ASP A 166 -12.36 10.62 14.75
CA ASP A 166 -12.46 11.13 16.11
C ASP A 166 -12.76 12.64 16.06
N PRO A 167 -13.81 13.13 16.76
CA PRO A 167 -14.10 14.56 16.84
C PRO A 167 -12.89 15.41 17.26
N LYS A 168 -11.99 14.89 18.10
CA LYS A 168 -10.77 15.60 18.51
C LYS A 168 -9.80 15.81 17.35
N GLN A 169 -9.74 14.87 16.41
CA GLN A 169 -8.88 14.97 15.22
C GLN A 169 -9.43 15.99 14.22
N THR A 170 -10.75 16.10 14.13
CA THR A 170 -11.42 17.00 13.17
C THR A 170 -11.62 18.42 13.68
N SER A 171 -11.55 18.62 15.00
CA SER A 171 -11.62 19.93 15.67
C SER A 171 -10.25 20.47 16.10
N ASP A 172 -9.19 19.69 15.90
CA ASP A 172 -7.81 20.15 16.11
C ASP A 172 -7.48 21.27 15.13
N MET A 173 -6.98 22.39 15.64
CA MET A 173 -6.81 23.62 14.86
C MET A 173 -5.87 23.43 13.65
N GLU A 174 -4.78 22.69 13.82
CA GLU A 174 -3.81 22.45 12.75
C GLU A 174 -4.40 21.52 11.68
N SER A 175 -4.99 20.41 12.11
CA SER A 175 -5.64 19.43 11.23
C SER A 175 -6.81 20.04 10.45
N SER A 176 -7.65 20.86 11.10
CA SER A 176 -8.77 21.56 10.46
C SER A 176 -8.28 22.53 9.40
N LYS A 177 -7.26 23.35 9.72
CA LYS A 177 -6.70 24.30 8.74
C LYS A 177 -6.13 23.60 7.52
N LEU A 178 -5.34 22.52 7.71
CA LEU A 178 -4.82 21.72 6.60
C LEU A 178 -5.92 21.08 5.76
N ALA A 179 -7.00 20.65 6.39
CA ALA A 179 -8.13 20.05 5.68
C ALA A 179 -8.90 21.10 4.86
N GLU A 180 -9.06 22.32 5.38
CA GLU A 180 -9.69 23.46 4.69
C GLU A 180 -8.86 23.94 3.50
N ASP A 181 -7.54 24.05 3.67
CA ASP A 181 -6.62 24.50 2.62
C ASP A 181 -6.32 23.40 1.57
N GLY A 182 -6.57 22.13 1.94
CA GLY A 182 -6.26 20.95 1.14
C GLY A 182 -7.49 20.23 0.56
N SER A 183 -7.40 18.90 0.50
CA SER A 183 -8.47 18.04 -0.02
C SER A 183 -9.41 17.50 1.07
N GLY A 184 -9.43 18.13 2.23
CA GLY A 184 -10.31 17.75 3.34
C GLY A 184 -9.83 16.55 4.17
N PHE A 185 -10.72 16.13 5.07
CA PHE A 185 -10.54 14.97 5.94
C PHE A 185 -10.93 13.67 5.23
N HIS A 186 -10.09 12.65 5.37
CA HIS A 186 -10.34 11.28 4.91
C HIS A 186 -10.00 10.28 6.01
N THR A 187 -10.60 9.09 6.00
CA THR A 187 -10.30 8.07 7.02
C THR A 187 -9.16 7.14 6.58
N THR A 188 -8.56 6.43 7.55
CA THR A 188 -7.62 5.33 7.25
C THR A 188 -8.20 4.27 6.31
N THR A 189 -9.49 3.93 6.44
CA THR A 189 -10.14 2.99 5.52
C THR A 189 -10.18 3.51 4.10
N TRP A 190 -10.50 4.79 3.90
CA TRP A 190 -10.46 5.43 2.58
C TRP A 190 -9.06 5.35 1.97
N LEU A 191 -8.02 5.69 2.75
CA LEU A 191 -6.64 5.64 2.27
C LEU A 191 -6.27 4.21 1.85
N PHE A 192 -6.58 3.21 2.68
CA PHE A 192 -6.27 1.82 2.36
C PHE A 192 -7.07 1.30 1.18
N GLN A 193 -8.31 1.77 0.96
CA GLN A 193 -9.04 1.48 -0.26
C GLN A 193 -8.35 2.10 -1.48
N CYS A 194 -7.94 3.36 -1.42
CA CYS A 194 -7.22 4.00 -2.52
C CYS A 194 -5.96 3.22 -2.90
N ILE A 195 -5.17 2.80 -1.90
CA ILE A 195 -3.98 1.97 -2.10
C ILE A 195 -4.34 0.60 -2.68
N MET A 196 -5.36 -0.09 -2.14
CA MET A 196 -5.76 -1.40 -2.65
C MET A 196 -6.26 -1.34 -4.10
N HIS A 197 -6.95 -0.27 -4.48
CA HIS A 197 -7.46 -0.05 -5.84
C HIS A 197 -6.44 0.58 -6.79
N GLN A 198 -5.33 1.12 -6.25
CA GLN A 198 -4.38 1.96 -6.97
C GLN A 198 -5.06 3.15 -7.68
N ARG A 199 -6.06 3.75 -7.02
CA ARG A 199 -6.84 4.89 -7.53
C ARG A 199 -7.32 5.77 -6.38
N LEU A 200 -7.31 7.09 -6.55
CA LEU A 200 -7.99 8.02 -5.64
C LEU A 200 -9.51 7.91 -5.83
N ILE A 201 -10.25 7.79 -4.73
CA ILE A 201 -11.69 7.53 -4.76
C ILE A 201 -12.41 8.78 -4.25
N GLY A 202 -13.29 9.37 -5.09
CA GLY A 202 -14.14 10.49 -4.69
C GLY A 202 -13.45 11.86 -4.68
N ILE A 203 -12.35 11.99 -5.46
CA ILE A 203 -11.61 13.23 -5.69
C ILE A 203 -11.56 13.45 -7.20
#